data_AF-A0AAU9CH35-F1
#
_entry.id   AF-A0AAU9CH35-F1
#
_cell.length_a   1.000
_cell.length_b   1.000
_cell.length_c   1.000
_cell.angle_alpha   90.00
_cell.angle_beta   90.00
_cell.angle_gamma   90.00
#
_symmetry.space_group_name_H-M   'P 1'
#
loop_
_entity.id
_entity.type
_entity.pdbx_description
1 polymer ?
#
loop_
_entity_poly.entity_id
_entity_poly.type
_entity_poly.pdbx_seq_one_letter_code
_entity_poly.pdbx_strand_id
1 'polypeptide(L)'
;MFSERRHKPSKIRSRQPAPKGVIQRAVGFELEVGNWHTYEHIGDRRFFWPWEHPKLPHEDFILFDRKSKLMEGDGFSVEADDQRPRLPVSDIEIITEPFEESEQGFRRLREVSANVGAFYEECKSKTSRLEYDRLVKLDKIKTARSLSPKYFFHSVGPPEIKAQGTMGLKVEALEQLMLDLGENPAGREPQEVSKRKHEGREWLFPSQAPENARNILTAMSPGMTRQACFRYGREEWAPDGKEWQASPEMLGFLSLVINYIEMTRAPLASYARAAFFLLARTDFATMFGMLPPMERKHFSSDNGDHFIELMEKVPWIEFTRFASPLFENGIYHDFPERNPDALKALSREQWLRGISQGVDHFTVERFPDQRNAWRLESLGAMGKKTDTDGDGTPKPIFELRSVKSQSDFRETETFMRRFFLYVCAMNRKADLKYGEIEKWDDLKV
;
A
#
# COMPACT_ATOMS: atom_id res chain seq x y z
N MET A 1 40.36 31.33 -0.64
CA MET A 1 40.27 30.66 0.68
C MET A 1 38.80 30.39 0.98
N PHE A 2 38.32 29.18 0.71
CA PHE A 2 36.95 28.78 1.03
C PHE A 2 36.93 28.21 2.46
N SER A 3 36.16 28.83 3.36
CA SER A 3 36.05 28.37 4.74
C SER A 3 35.09 27.19 4.84
N GLU A 4 35.62 26.00 5.16
CA GLU A 4 34.85 24.82 5.53
C GLU A 4 34.04 25.07 6.81
N ARG A 5 32.70 25.17 6.69
CA ARG A 5 31.80 25.11 7.85
C ARG A 5 31.55 23.65 8.22
N ARG A 6 32.27 23.17 9.23
CA ARG A 6 32.03 21.86 9.86
C ARG A 6 30.67 21.86 10.56
N HIS A 7 29.71 21.09 10.04
CA HIS A 7 28.50 20.73 10.77
C HIS A 7 28.88 19.82 11.96
N LYS A 8 28.51 20.23 13.17
CA LYS A 8 28.61 19.38 14.36
C LYS A 8 27.41 18.43 14.37
N PRO A 9 27.62 17.10 14.44
CA PRO A 9 26.52 16.16 14.55
C PRO A 9 25.78 16.35 15.87
N SER A 10 24.45 16.39 15.80
CA SER A 10 23.58 16.46 16.98
C SER A 10 23.72 15.17 17.79
N LYS A 11 23.84 15.31 19.12
CA LYS A 11 23.88 14.18 20.05
C LYS A 11 22.52 13.49 20.05
N ILE A 12 22.41 12.39 19.31
CA ILE A 12 21.28 11.47 19.37
C ILE A 12 21.25 10.88 20.78
N ARG A 13 20.21 11.21 21.56
CA ARG A 13 19.94 10.54 22.83
C ARG A 13 19.60 9.09 22.54
N SER A 14 20.38 8.16 23.10
CA SER A 14 20.15 6.73 23.02
C SER A 14 18.76 6.39 23.58
N ARG A 15 17.83 6.01 22.71
CA ARG A 15 16.54 5.43 23.11
C ARG A 15 16.80 4.10 23.82
N GLN A 16 16.11 3.88 24.94
CA GLN A 16 16.09 2.56 25.58
C GLN A 16 15.62 1.50 24.56
N PRO A 17 16.22 0.30 24.54
CA PRO A 17 15.78 -0.77 23.66
C PRO A 17 14.34 -1.16 24.05
N ALA A 18 13.44 -1.12 23.08
CA ALA A 18 12.07 -1.62 23.24
C ALA A 18 12.13 -3.10 23.69
N PRO A 19 11.23 -3.55 24.58
CA PRO A 19 11.21 -4.93 25.03
C PRO A 19 11.12 -5.89 23.83
N LYS A 20 12.08 -6.81 23.73
CA LYS A 20 12.09 -7.91 22.77
C LYS A 20 11.03 -8.94 23.19
N GLY A 21 9.79 -8.68 22.85
CA GLY A 21 8.67 -9.61 22.95
C GLY A 21 7.88 -9.54 21.64
N VAL A 22 7.79 -10.68 20.95
CA VAL A 22 6.98 -11.03 19.77
C VAL A 22 6.32 -9.85 19.03
N ILE A 23 6.86 -9.49 17.86
CA ILE A 23 6.21 -8.53 16.96
C ILE A 23 5.07 -9.27 16.24
N GLN A 24 3.93 -9.44 16.91
CA GLN A 24 2.68 -9.75 16.25
C GLN A 24 2.13 -8.44 15.68
N ARG A 25 2.20 -8.25 14.36
CA ARG A 25 1.70 -7.04 13.69
C ARG A 25 0.42 -7.38 12.92
N ALA A 26 -0.70 -7.24 13.62
CA ALA A 26 -1.70 -6.18 13.51
C ALA A 26 -1.96 -5.42 12.18
N VAL A 27 -3.24 -5.11 11.91
CA VAL A 27 -3.75 -4.27 10.81
C VAL A 27 -3.52 -2.79 11.13
N GLY A 28 -2.89 -2.02 10.23
CA GLY A 28 -2.64 -0.59 10.40
C GLY A 28 -3.33 0.27 9.34
N PHE A 29 -3.47 1.57 9.61
CA PHE A 29 -4.09 2.51 8.67
C PHE A 29 -3.23 3.75 8.47
N GLU A 30 -3.17 4.19 7.23
CA GLU A 30 -2.58 5.47 6.81
C GLU A 30 -3.69 6.28 6.15
N LEU A 31 -3.91 7.51 6.60
CA LEU A 31 -4.94 8.41 6.06
C LEU A 31 -4.23 9.60 5.42
N GLU A 32 -4.18 9.63 4.10
CA GLU A 32 -3.72 10.80 3.36
C GLU A 32 -4.82 11.85 3.45
N VAL A 33 -4.54 13.00 4.06
CA VAL A 33 -5.47 14.12 4.11
C VAL A 33 -4.92 15.22 3.22
N GLY A 34 -5.62 15.44 2.11
CA GLY A 34 -5.22 16.39 1.08
C GLY A 34 -5.57 17.84 1.43
N ASN A 35 -4.96 18.75 0.67
CA ASN A 35 -5.18 20.19 0.71
C ASN A 35 -4.75 20.84 2.03
N TRP A 36 -3.82 20.23 2.76
CA TRP A 36 -3.19 20.85 3.92
C TRP A 36 -1.84 21.42 3.52
N HIS A 37 -1.47 22.55 4.11
CA HIS A 37 -0.15 23.13 3.99
C HIS A 37 0.46 23.15 5.40
N THR A 38 1.61 22.50 5.57
CA THR A 38 2.31 22.47 6.86
C THR A 38 3.66 23.18 6.78
N TYR A 39 3.92 24.01 7.79
CA TYR A 39 5.11 24.86 7.85
C TYR A 39 5.77 24.81 9.22
N GLU A 40 7.10 24.80 9.23
CA GLU A 40 7.91 25.00 10.42
C GLU A 40 8.32 26.48 10.54
N HIS A 41 8.05 27.09 11.69
CA HIS A 41 8.54 28.42 12.00
C HIS A 41 10.06 28.42 12.32
N ILE A 42 10.84 29.14 11.53
CA ILE A 42 12.32 29.19 11.61
C ILE A 42 12.80 30.20 12.69
N GLY A 43 11.91 30.98 13.30
CA GLY A 43 12.32 32.16 14.10
C GLY A 43 12.84 33.27 13.17
N ASP A 44 13.37 34.37 13.73
CA ASP A 44 13.88 35.59 13.02
C ASP A 44 14.97 35.36 11.93
N ARG A 45 15.20 34.13 11.50
CA ARG A 45 16.12 33.79 10.42
C ARG A 45 15.41 33.89 9.08
N ARG A 46 15.51 35.07 8.49
CA ARG A 46 15.12 35.34 7.10
C ARG A 46 15.72 34.29 6.17
N PHE A 47 14.87 33.45 5.60
CA PHE A 47 15.22 32.62 4.45
C PHE A 47 14.44 33.12 3.24
N PHE A 48 15.14 33.42 2.15
CA PHE A 48 14.55 34.02 0.96
C PHE A 48 14.10 32.91 0.00
N TRP A 49 12.80 32.77 -0.21
CA TRP A 49 12.25 31.88 -1.25
C TRP A 49 11.95 32.69 -2.52
N PRO A 50 12.37 32.26 -3.72
CA PRO A 50 12.26 33.07 -4.94
C PRO A 50 10.91 32.96 -5.67
N TRP A 51 9.80 32.66 -4.98
CA TRP A 51 8.48 32.57 -5.63
C TRP A 51 7.39 33.32 -4.85
N GLU A 52 6.76 34.29 -5.53
CA GLU A 52 5.74 35.17 -4.99
C GLU A 52 4.41 34.44 -4.79
N HIS A 53 4.20 33.83 -3.61
CA HIS A 53 2.85 33.74 -3.07
C HIS A 53 2.60 35.05 -2.30
N PRO A 54 1.78 36.00 -2.81
CA PRO A 54 1.82 37.41 -2.40
C PRO A 54 1.31 37.71 -0.97
N LYS A 55 1.09 36.71 -0.11
CA LYS A 55 0.40 36.89 1.19
C LYS A 55 0.94 36.09 2.38
N LEU A 56 1.91 35.20 2.22
CA LEU A 56 2.59 34.58 3.38
C LEU A 56 3.95 35.27 3.57
N PRO A 57 4.32 35.69 4.79
CA PRO A 57 5.68 36.15 5.06
C PRO A 57 6.62 34.93 5.00
N HIS A 58 7.04 34.57 3.79
CA HIS A 58 7.90 33.41 3.49
C HIS A 58 9.25 33.46 4.23
N GLU A 59 9.63 34.61 4.77
CA GLU A 59 10.90 34.80 5.47
C GLU A 59 10.99 33.99 6.78
N ASP A 60 9.87 33.61 7.39
CA ASP A 60 9.82 32.99 8.73
C ASP A 60 9.46 31.49 8.72
N PHE A 61 9.20 30.90 7.54
CA PHE A 61 8.66 29.54 7.42
C PHE A 61 9.42 28.68 6.40
N ILE A 62 9.68 27.42 6.76
CA ILE A 62 10.10 26.37 5.82
C ILE A 62 9.03 25.27 5.74
N LEU A 63 8.98 24.59 4.60
CA LEU A 63 8.20 23.36 4.47
C LEU A 63 8.83 22.25 5.31
N PHE A 64 7.99 21.35 5.79
CA PHE A 64 8.47 20.11 6.38
C PHE A 64 9.05 19.17 5.33
N ASP A 65 10.14 18.52 5.70
CA ASP A 65 10.61 17.34 4.99
C ASP A 65 9.54 16.25 5.07
N ARG A 66 9.36 15.50 3.99
CA ARG A 66 8.43 14.36 3.96
C ARG A 66 8.75 13.37 5.09
N LYS A 67 7.71 12.79 5.69
CA LYS A 67 7.76 11.93 6.90
C LYS A 67 8.23 12.64 8.17
N SER A 68 8.30 13.98 8.18
CA SER A 68 8.51 14.72 9.43
C SER A 68 7.31 14.57 10.33
N LYS A 69 7.53 14.11 11.56
CA LYS A 69 6.48 13.98 12.56
C LYS A 69 6.04 15.34 13.09
N LEU A 70 4.79 15.69 12.84
CA LEU A 70 4.17 16.97 13.22
C LEU A 70 3.52 16.87 14.61
N MET A 71 2.87 15.74 14.88
CA MET A 71 2.04 15.54 16.07
C MET A 71 2.00 14.07 16.52
N GLU A 72 1.81 13.86 17.82
CA GLU A 72 1.40 12.58 18.40
C GLU A 72 0.04 12.72 19.09
N GLY A 73 -0.88 11.83 18.74
CA GLY A 73 -2.14 11.60 19.44
C GLY A 73 -2.13 10.27 20.19
N ASP A 74 -3.22 9.95 20.88
CA ASP A 74 -3.37 8.62 21.49
C ASP A 74 -3.67 7.57 20.40
N GLY A 75 -2.65 6.75 20.11
CA GLY A 75 -2.70 5.67 19.11
C GLY A 75 -2.52 6.11 17.65
N PHE A 76 -2.13 7.36 17.39
CA PHE A 76 -1.82 7.82 16.04
C PHE A 76 -0.75 8.92 16.02
N SER A 77 -0.19 9.17 14.86
CA SER A 77 0.66 10.33 14.59
C SER A 77 0.30 11.03 13.30
N VAL A 78 0.66 12.30 13.20
CA VAL A 78 0.52 13.09 11.98
C VAL A 78 1.90 13.40 11.43
N GLU A 79 2.11 13.09 10.16
CA GLU A 79 3.36 13.34 9.44
C GLU A 79 3.11 14.25 8.24
N ALA A 80 4.15 14.98 7.82
CA ALA A 80 4.13 15.69 6.55
C ALA A 80 4.28 14.70 5.39
N ASP A 81 3.47 14.85 4.35
CA ASP A 81 3.49 14.01 3.15
C ASP A 81 3.94 14.78 1.89
N ASP A 82 3.94 14.08 0.75
CA ASP A 82 4.46 14.48 -0.56
C ASP A 82 4.25 15.97 -0.85
N GLN A 83 5.37 16.63 -1.17
CA GLN A 83 5.35 17.99 -1.67
C GLN A 83 4.94 17.96 -3.14
N ARG A 84 3.90 18.70 -3.51
CA ARG A 84 3.53 18.82 -4.92
C ARG A 84 4.66 19.57 -5.63
N PRO A 85 5.32 19.03 -6.67
CA PRO A 85 6.52 19.63 -7.26
C PRO A 85 6.39 21.08 -7.73
N ARG A 86 5.15 21.55 -7.95
CA ARG A 86 4.83 22.90 -8.43
C ARG A 86 4.24 23.83 -7.36
N LEU A 87 3.94 23.34 -6.17
CA LEU A 87 3.32 24.14 -5.11
C LEU A 87 4.06 23.87 -3.79
N PRO A 88 4.44 24.91 -3.03
CA PRO A 88 5.09 24.76 -1.73
C PRO A 88 4.04 24.33 -0.69
N VAL A 89 3.51 23.13 -0.86
CA VAL A 89 2.43 22.58 -0.06
C VAL A 89 2.80 21.15 0.29
N SER A 90 2.64 20.82 1.56
CA SER A 90 2.81 19.46 2.07
C SER A 90 1.45 19.00 2.59
N ASP A 91 0.85 18.02 1.92
CA ASP A 91 -0.30 17.31 2.47
C ASP A 91 0.10 16.67 3.82
N ILE A 92 -0.87 16.20 4.60
CA ILE A 92 -0.56 15.44 5.82
C ILE A 92 -1.00 14.01 5.69
N GLU A 93 -0.33 13.16 6.46
CA GLU A 93 -0.67 11.76 6.60
C GLU A 93 -0.90 11.45 8.08
N ILE A 94 -2.04 10.83 8.38
CA ILE A 94 -2.33 10.33 9.72
C ILE A 94 -2.03 8.83 9.74
N ILE A 95 -1.05 8.43 10.55
CA ILE A 95 -0.62 7.04 10.67
C ILE A 95 -1.10 6.51 12.01
N THR A 96 -1.91 5.45 12.02
CA THR A 96 -2.33 4.80 13.27
C THR A 96 -1.24 3.86 13.76
N GLU A 97 -1.28 3.54 15.05
CA GLU A 97 -0.67 2.30 15.51
C GLU A 97 -1.34 1.10 14.83
N PRO A 98 -0.64 -0.04 14.68
CA PRO A 98 -1.26 -1.25 14.16
C PRO A 98 -2.12 -1.91 15.26
N PHE A 99 -3.30 -2.42 14.89
CA PHE A 99 -4.26 -3.09 15.77
C PHE A 99 -4.21 -4.63 15.65
N GLU A 100 -4.01 -5.32 16.77
CA GLU A 100 -4.01 -6.80 16.80
C GLU A 100 -5.32 -7.39 16.27
N GLU A 101 -5.28 -8.54 15.59
CA GLU A 101 -6.46 -9.24 15.05
C GLU A 101 -7.30 -9.94 16.14
N SER A 102 -7.70 -9.17 17.16
CA SER A 102 -8.39 -9.59 18.37
C SER A 102 -9.55 -8.65 18.72
N GLU A 103 -10.41 -9.07 19.65
CA GLU A 103 -11.53 -8.22 20.09
C GLU A 103 -11.00 -6.94 20.76
N GLN A 104 -9.90 -7.09 21.51
CA GLN A 104 -9.22 -5.95 22.13
C GLN A 104 -8.64 -5.00 21.07
N GLY A 105 -8.02 -5.53 20.01
CA GLY A 105 -7.55 -4.73 18.89
C GLY A 105 -8.68 -4.00 18.16
N PHE A 106 -9.84 -4.64 17.98
CA PHE A 106 -11.02 -3.96 17.42
C PHE A 106 -11.55 -2.84 18.32
N ARG A 107 -11.59 -3.04 19.64
CA ARG A 107 -11.97 -1.99 20.59
C ARG A 107 -10.97 -0.83 20.54
N ARG A 108 -9.67 -1.13 20.50
CA ARG A 108 -8.61 -0.13 20.37
C ARG A 108 -8.71 0.65 19.06
N LEU A 109 -8.99 -0.02 17.94
CA LEU A 109 -9.27 0.62 16.66
C LEU A 109 -10.40 1.65 16.78
N ARG A 110 -11.50 1.33 17.46
CA ARG A 110 -12.62 2.26 17.66
C ARG A 110 -12.26 3.48 18.51
N GLU A 111 -11.43 3.29 19.54
CA GLU A 111 -10.95 4.39 20.36
C GLU A 111 -10.04 5.32 19.56
N VAL A 112 -9.07 4.75 18.82
CA VAL A 112 -8.14 5.51 18.00
C VAL A 112 -8.86 6.19 16.83
N SER A 113 -9.83 5.54 16.17
CA SER A 113 -10.62 6.16 15.12
C SER A 113 -11.42 7.36 15.65
N ALA A 114 -12.02 7.25 16.84
CA ALA A 114 -12.70 8.38 17.47
C ALA A 114 -11.74 9.54 17.76
N ASN A 115 -10.51 9.25 18.22
CA ASN A 115 -9.48 10.27 18.47
C ASN A 115 -9.05 10.96 17.16
N VAL A 116 -8.84 10.20 16.09
CA VAL A 116 -8.51 10.73 14.76
C VAL A 116 -9.66 11.58 14.22
N GLY A 117 -10.91 11.13 14.38
CA GLY A 117 -12.08 11.89 13.95
C GLY A 117 -12.23 13.21 14.70
N ALA A 118 -11.97 13.22 16.01
CA ALA A 118 -11.95 14.44 16.80
C ALA A 118 -10.83 15.41 16.36
N PHE A 119 -9.64 14.88 16.04
CA PHE A 119 -8.57 15.68 15.43
C PHE A 119 -8.99 16.27 14.08
N TYR A 120 -9.58 15.46 13.20
CA TYR A 120 -10.02 15.88 11.88
C TYR A 120 -11.10 16.97 11.93
N GLU A 121 -12.13 16.80 12.76
CA GLU A 121 -13.18 17.80 12.94
C GLU A 121 -12.66 19.08 13.59
N GLU A 122 -11.72 18.98 14.54
CA GLU A 122 -11.06 20.16 15.09
C GLU A 122 -10.28 20.91 14.00
N CYS A 123 -9.53 20.21 13.16
CA CYS A 123 -8.83 20.78 12.02
C CYS A 123 -9.80 21.46 11.04
N LYS A 124 -10.85 20.76 10.61
CA LYS A 124 -11.90 21.25 9.71
C LYS A 124 -12.66 22.46 10.27
N SER A 125 -12.92 22.51 11.57
CA SER A 125 -13.57 23.66 12.20
C SER A 125 -12.75 24.95 12.09
N LYS A 126 -11.41 24.82 12.05
CA LYS A 126 -10.48 25.95 11.98
C LYS A 126 -10.20 26.38 10.53
N THR A 127 -10.48 25.56 9.52
CA THR A 127 -10.32 25.92 8.10
C THR A 127 -11.43 26.79 7.55
N SER A 128 -12.66 26.69 8.11
CA SER A 128 -13.82 27.50 7.68
C SER A 128 -13.73 29.00 7.97
N ARG A 129 -12.71 29.45 8.72
CA ARG A 129 -12.48 30.87 9.09
C ARG A 129 -11.31 31.46 8.30
N LEU A 130 -11.45 31.47 6.97
CA LEU A 130 -10.49 31.98 5.98
C LEU A 130 -10.24 33.50 6.11
N GLU A 131 -9.66 33.92 7.23
CA GLU A 131 -8.74 35.04 7.23
C GLU A 131 -7.34 34.42 7.11
N TYR A 132 -6.67 34.65 5.97
CA TYR A 132 -5.29 34.19 5.70
C TYR A 132 -4.29 34.56 6.83
N ASP A 133 -4.67 35.49 7.70
CA ASP A 133 -3.90 35.95 8.86
C ASP A 133 -3.87 34.96 10.04
N ARG A 134 -4.60 33.83 10.00
CA ARG A 134 -4.71 32.90 11.13
C ARG A 134 -4.10 31.54 10.83
N LEU A 135 -2.77 31.50 10.79
CA LEU A 135 -2.03 30.26 10.92
C LEU A 135 -2.45 29.54 12.22
N VAL A 136 -2.94 28.29 12.10
CA VAL A 136 -3.38 27.49 13.26
C VAL A 136 -2.20 26.77 13.88
N LYS A 137 -1.83 27.14 15.12
CA LYS A 137 -0.82 26.39 15.87
C LYS A 137 -1.34 25.02 16.31
N LEU A 138 -0.55 23.97 16.11
CA LEU A 138 -0.90 22.60 16.51
C LEU A 138 -1.11 22.42 18.02
N ASP A 139 -0.39 23.18 18.85
CA ASP A 139 -0.54 23.12 20.31
C ASP A 139 -1.93 23.56 20.81
N LYS A 140 -2.73 24.16 19.94
CA LYS A 140 -4.13 24.53 20.21
C LYS A 140 -5.13 23.43 19.83
N ILE A 141 -4.66 22.27 19.37
CA ILE A 141 -5.50 21.10 19.12
C ILE A 141 -5.58 20.28 20.41
N LYS A 142 -6.79 20.10 20.95
CA LYS A 142 -6.97 19.55 22.31
C LYS A 142 -6.67 18.06 22.40
N THR A 143 -6.88 17.34 21.31
CA THR A 143 -6.68 15.89 21.21
C THR A 143 -5.22 15.49 21.02
N ALA A 144 -4.31 16.47 21.06
CA ALA A 144 -2.96 16.35 20.56
C ALA A 144 -1.91 16.71 21.60
N ARG A 145 -0.83 15.93 21.63
CA ARG A 145 0.44 16.42 22.14
C ARG A 145 1.28 16.88 20.96
N SER A 146 1.28 18.19 20.71
CA SER A 146 2.20 18.75 19.71
C SER A 146 3.65 18.49 20.13
N LEU A 147 4.48 18.01 19.21
CA LEU A 147 5.90 17.73 19.49
C LEU A 147 6.77 19.01 19.52
N SER A 148 6.19 20.14 19.09
CA SER A 148 6.79 21.48 19.04
C SER A 148 5.70 22.56 18.84
N PRO A 149 5.85 23.79 19.34
CA PRO A 149 4.85 24.85 19.22
C PRO A 149 4.87 25.60 17.87
N LYS A 150 5.61 25.10 16.87
CA LYS A 150 6.00 25.85 15.65
C LYS A 150 5.23 25.48 14.38
N TYR A 151 4.23 24.62 14.48
CA TYR A 151 3.56 24.04 13.32
C TYR A 151 2.30 24.82 12.97
N PHE A 152 2.10 25.05 11.69
CA PHE A 152 0.92 25.72 11.21
C PHE A 152 0.23 24.97 10.08
N PHE A 153 -1.10 24.95 10.13
CA PHE A 153 -1.97 24.37 9.11
C PHE A 153 -2.71 25.47 8.38
N HIS A 154 -2.76 25.36 7.06
CA HIS A 154 -3.74 26.04 6.22
C HIS A 154 -4.39 25.00 5.32
N SER A 155 -5.70 25.09 5.10
CA SER A 155 -6.38 24.30 4.08
C SER A 155 -7.05 25.21 3.06
N VAL A 156 -6.93 24.84 1.79
CA VAL A 156 -7.45 25.59 0.64
C VAL A 156 -8.85 25.08 0.21
N GLY A 157 -9.41 24.10 0.92
CA GLY A 157 -10.71 23.51 0.61
C GLY A 157 -11.23 22.61 1.75
N PRO A 158 -12.37 21.94 1.56
CA PRO A 158 -12.73 20.85 2.45
C PRO A 158 -11.62 19.79 2.37
N PRO A 159 -11.07 19.33 3.51
CA PRO A 159 -10.11 18.25 3.50
C PRO A 159 -10.79 16.98 2.96
N GLU A 160 -10.08 16.25 2.11
CA GLU A 160 -10.48 14.93 1.65
C GLU A 160 -9.56 13.90 2.29
N ILE A 161 -10.12 12.81 2.79
CA ILE A 161 -9.36 11.72 3.41
C ILE A 161 -9.33 10.54 2.46
N LYS A 162 -8.14 10.02 2.17
CA LYS A 162 -7.93 8.75 1.50
C LYS A 162 -7.35 7.77 2.48
N ALA A 163 -8.14 6.78 2.86
CA ALA A 163 -7.66 5.71 3.72
C ALA A 163 -6.84 4.70 2.91
N GLN A 164 -5.81 4.16 3.55
CA GLN A 164 -5.01 3.03 3.11
C GLN A 164 -4.88 2.08 4.29
N GLY A 165 -4.86 0.77 4.01
CA GLY A 165 -4.82 -0.25 5.04
C GLY A 165 -3.62 -1.17 4.85
N THR A 166 -2.76 -1.31 5.86
CA THR A 166 -1.66 -2.29 5.85
C THR A 166 -2.08 -3.52 6.63
N MET A 167 -1.89 -4.73 6.07
CA MET A 167 -2.24 -5.98 6.74
C MET A 167 -1.24 -7.11 6.46
N GLY A 168 -1.04 -7.98 7.45
CA GLY A 168 -0.52 -9.32 7.25
C GLY A 168 -1.63 -10.26 6.78
N LEU A 169 -1.47 -10.88 5.61
CA LEU A 169 -2.45 -11.81 5.05
C LEU A 169 -1.80 -13.14 4.69
N LYS A 170 -2.46 -14.25 5.00
CA LYS A 170 -2.06 -15.59 4.53
C LYS A 170 -2.02 -15.65 2.99
N VAL A 171 -1.02 -16.34 2.44
CA VAL A 171 -0.85 -16.44 0.98
C VAL A 171 -2.08 -17.06 0.33
N GLU A 172 -2.68 -18.09 0.93
CA GLU A 172 -3.89 -18.72 0.39
C GLU A 172 -5.14 -17.82 0.37
N ALA A 173 -5.15 -16.74 1.17
CA ALA A 173 -6.28 -15.80 1.20
C ALA A 173 -6.20 -14.72 0.11
N LEU A 174 -5.05 -14.58 -0.57
CA LEU A 174 -4.86 -13.58 -1.62
C LEU A 174 -5.82 -13.75 -2.80
N GLU A 175 -6.13 -14.99 -3.16
CA GLU A 175 -7.05 -15.26 -4.25
C GLU A 175 -8.44 -14.67 -3.96
N GLN A 176 -8.98 -14.97 -2.78
CA GLN A 176 -10.28 -14.48 -2.36
C GLN A 176 -10.28 -12.96 -2.20
N LEU A 177 -9.23 -12.39 -1.60
CA LEU A 177 -9.06 -10.95 -1.51
C LEU A 177 -9.16 -10.30 -2.90
N MET A 178 -8.41 -10.78 -3.88
CA MET A 178 -8.44 -10.22 -5.24
C MET A 178 -9.80 -10.36 -5.93
N LEU A 179 -10.52 -11.47 -5.69
CA LEU A 179 -11.89 -11.64 -6.17
C LEU A 179 -12.85 -10.62 -5.56
N ASP A 180 -12.73 -10.36 -4.26
CA ASP A 180 -13.59 -9.41 -3.54
C ASP A 180 -13.28 -7.95 -3.90
N LEU A 181 -12.01 -7.67 -4.19
CA LEU A 181 -11.53 -6.36 -4.64
C LEU A 181 -11.94 -6.07 -6.10
N GLY A 182 -11.74 -7.01 -7.01
CA GLY A 182 -11.79 -6.71 -8.44
C GLY A 182 -13.20 -6.54 -9.05
N GLU A 183 -13.23 -5.88 -10.22
CA GLU A 183 -14.45 -5.70 -11.02
C GLU A 183 -14.75 -6.88 -11.92
N ASN A 184 -16.03 -7.29 -11.94
CA ASN A 184 -16.41 -8.33 -12.88
C ASN A 184 -16.28 -7.79 -14.30
N PRO A 185 -15.54 -8.48 -15.19
CA PRO A 185 -15.48 -8.09 -16.59
C PRO A 185 -16.88 -8.13 -17.20
N ALA A 186 -17.16 -7.19 -18.12
CA ALA A 186 -18.42 -7.13 -18.84
C ALA A 186 -18.70 -8.46 -19.57
N GLY A 187 -19.91 -9.00 -19.42
CA GLY A 187 -20.35 -10.23 -20.10
C GLY A 187 -20.36 -11.52 -19.25
N ARG A 188 -20.01 -11.47 -17.96
CA ARG A 188 -20.32 -12.58 -17.02
C ARG A 188 -21.74 -12.47 -16.50
N GLU A 189 -22.40 -13.62 -16.32
CA GLU A 189 -23.81 -13.78 -15.92
C GLU A 189 -24.22 -12.84 -14.77
N PRO A 190 -25.31 -12.06 -14.93
CA PRO A 190 -25.78 -11.09 -13.93
C PRO A 190 -26.00 -11.67 -12.52
N GLN A 191 -26.27 -12.97 -12.39
CA GLN A 191 -26.50 -13.61 -11.09
C GLN A 191 -25.24 -13.73 -10.22
N GLU A 192 -24.08 -14.04 -10.80
CA GLU A 192 -22.81 -14.02 -10.06
C GLU A 192 -22.37 -12.59 -9.77
N VAL A 193 -22.67 -11.65 -10.68
CA VAL A 193 -22.34 -10.23 -10.55
C VAL A 193 -23.17 -9.57 -9.44
N SER A 194 -24.47 -9.84 -9.35
CA SER A 194 -25.35 -9.30 -8.30
C SER A 194 -24.95 -9.80 -6.91
N LYS A 195 -24.43 -11.02 -6.79
CA LYS A 195 -23.90 -11.57 -5.53
C LYS A 195 -22.53 -11.01 -5.14
N ARG A 196 -21.85 -10.29 -6.03
CA ARG A 196 -20.53 -9.66 -5.82
C ARG A 196 -20.59 -8.15 -5.69
N LYS A 197 -21.64 -7.50 -6.21
CA LYS A 197 -21.96 -6.09 -5.95
C LYS A 197 -22.52 -5.94 -4.53
N HIS A 198 -21.71 -6.24 -3.52
CA HIS A 198 -22.01 -5.84 -2.15
C HIS A 198 -21.73 -4.34 -2.02
N GLU A 199 -22.60 -3.62 -1.31
CA GLU A 199 -22.47 -2.19 -1.02
C GLU A 199 -21.08 -1.83 -0.49
N GLY A 200 -20.42 -2.75 0.23
CA GLY A 200 -19.05 -2.57 0.72
C GLY A 200 -18.03 -2.27 -0.40
N ARG A 201 -18.22 -2.78 -1.60
CA ARG A 201 -17.21 -2.63 -2.67
C ARG A 201 -17.13 -1.20 -3.22
N GLU A 202 -18.22 -0.44 -3.21
CA GLU A 202 -18.24 0.97 -3.61
C GLU A 202 -17.36 1.85 -2.72
N TRP A 203 -17.00 1.36 -1.53
CA TRP A 203 -16.06 2.03 -0.63
C TRP A 203 -14.61 1.86 -1.07
N LEU A 204 -14.28 0.69 -1.63
CA LEU A 204 -12.93 0.31 -1.96
C LEU A 204 -12.43 0.99 -3.24
N PHE A 205 -13.33 1.35 -4.16
CA PHE A 205 -12.94 1.90 -5.46
C PHE A 205 -13.78 3.11 -5.83
N PRO A 206 -13.15 4.23 -6.20
CA PRO A 206 -13.84 5.28 -6.93
C PRO A 206 -14.34 4.73 -8.28
N SER A 207 -15.46 5.25 -8.76
CA SER A 207 -16.10 4.81 -10.00
C SER A 207 -15.49 5.44 -11.26
N GLN A 208 -14.21 5.84 -11.22
CA GLN A 208 -13.57 6.56 -12.34
C GLN A 208 -12.97 5.60 -13.38
N ALA A 209 -13.17 5.94 -14.66
CA ALA A 209 -12.89 5.08 -15.82
C ALA A 209 -11.48 4.42 -15.92
N PRO A 210 -10.35 5.05 -15.55
CA PRO A 210 -9.05 4.37 -15.58
C PRO A 210 -8.86 3.35 -14.43
N GLU A 211 -9.63 3.46 -13.34
CA GLU A 211 -9.58 2.51 -12.22
C GLU A 211 -10.30 1.21 -12.57
N ASN A 212 -11.33 1.27 -13.42
CA ASN A 212 -12.08 0.09 -13.86
C ASN A 212 -11.17 -0.95 -14.53
N ALA A 213 -10.21 -0.54 -15.37
CA ALA A 213 -9.28 -1.48 -16.02
C ALA A 213 -8.43 -2.25 -14.99
N ARG A 214 -7.95 -1.55 -13.95
CA ARG A 214 -7.16 -2.19 -12.89
C ARG A 214 -8.03 -3.12 -12.04
N ASN A 215 -9.23 -2.68 -11.70
CA ASN A 215 -10.16 -3.50 -10.93
C ASN A 215 -10.52 -4.78 -11.68
N ILE A 216 -10.75 -4.69 -12.99
CA ILE A 216 -11.01 -5.85 -13.85
C ILE A 216 -9.82 -6.82 -13.83
N LEU A 217 -8.60 -6.33 -14.06
CA LEU A 217 -7.40 -7.17 -14.07
C LEU A 217 -7.18 -7.87 -12.71
N THR A 218 -7.42 -7.18 -11.60
CA THR A 218 -7.37 -7.77 -10.24
C THR A 218 -8.37 -8.91 -10.07
N ALA A 219 -9.63 -8.75 -10.49
CA ALA A 219 -10.64 -9.81 -10.41
C ALA A 219 -10.38 -10.97 -11.37
N MET A 220 -9.74 -10.71 -12.51
CA MET A 220 -9.48 -11.75 -13.52
C MET A 220 -8.28 -12.64 -13.15
N SER A 221 -7.31 -12.12 -12.40
CA SER A 221 -6.05 -12.81 -12.10
C SER A 221 -6.25 -14.19 -11.43
N PRO A 222 -7.15 -14.36 -10.43
CA PRO A 222 -7.53 -15.68 -9.91
C PRO A 222 -7.99 -16.70 -10.96
N GLY A 223 -8.88 -16.28 -11.88
CA GLY A 223 -9.38 -17.15 -12.94
C GLY A 223 -8.29 -17.55 -13.93
N MET A 224 -7.42 -16.61 -14.30
CA MET A 224 -6.26 -16.86 -15.16
C MET A 224 -5.29 -17.85 -14.51
N THR A 225 -5.05 -17.70 -13.22
CA THR A 225 -4.20 -18.57 -12.41
C THR A 225 -4.70 -20.01 -12.42
N ARG A 226 -5.97 -20.24 -12.11
CA ARG A 226 -6.56 -21.59 -12.13
C ARG A 226 -6.44 -22.25 -13.50
N GLN A 227 -6.64 -21.48 -14.57
CA GLN A 227 -6.50 -21.98 -15.93
C GLN A 227 -5.05 -22.34 -16.26
N ALA A 228 -4.09 -21.52 -15.84
CA ALA A 228 -2.66 -21.78 -16.02
C ALA A 228 -2.24 -23.07 -15.30
N CYS A 229 -2.60 -23.19 -14.02
CA CYS A 229 -2.29 -24.38 -13.21
C CYS A 229 -2.94 -25.65 -13.79
N PHE A 230 -4.19 -25.56 -14.25
CA PHE A 230 -4.88 -26.69 -14.89
C PHE A 230 -4.18 -27.14 -16.17
N ARG A 231 -3.74 -26.21 -17.03
CA ARG A 231 -3.00 -26.55 -18.25
C ARG A 231 -1.65 -27.17 -17.93
N TYR A 232 -0.91 -26.55 -17.00
CA TYR A 232 0.39 -27.05 -16.56
C TYR A 232 0.29 -28.47 -16.01
N GLY A 233 -0.65 -28.74 -15.10
CA GLY A 233 -0.83 -30.06 -14.49
C GLY A 233 -1.31 -31.16 -15.45
N ARG A 234 -1.79 -30.82 -16.65
CA ARG A 234 -2.14 -31.78 -17.70
C ARG A 234 -0.98 -32.11 -18.64
N GLU A 235 -0.05 -31.19 -18.81
CA GLU A 235 1.08 -31.31 -19.74
C GLU A 235 2.32 -31.85 -19.02
N GLU A 236 2.55 -31.40 -17.79
CA GLU A 236 3.69 -31.80 -16.96
C GLU A 236 3.30 -32.92 -15.98
N TRP A 237 4.11 -33.97 -15.98
CA TRP A 237 3.92 -35.14 -15.13
C TRP A 237 4.23 -34.77 -13.68
N ALA A 238 3.30 -34.96 -12.73
CA ALA A 238 3.68 -34.81 -11.33
C ALA A 238 4.69 -35.91 -10.95
N PRO A 239 5.62 -35.65 -10.02
CA PRO A 239 6.69 -36.60 -9.66
C PRO A 239 6.21 -38.00 -9.23
N ASP A 240 4.93 -38.16 -8.87
CA ASP A 240 4.30 -39.43 -8.45
C ASP A 240 3.35 -40.03 -9.51
N GLY A 241 3.32 -39.48 -10.72
CA GLY A 241 2.44 -39.90 -11.81
C GLY A 241 0.97 -39.52 -11.65
N LYS A 242 0.64 -38.64 -10.71
CA LYS A 242 -0.70 -38.04 -10.59
C LYS A 242 -0.76 -36.71 -11.34
N GLU A 243 -1.97 -36.22 -11.58
CA GLU A 243 -2.14 -34.85 -12.06
C GLU A 243 -1.74 -33.89 -10.93
N TRP A 244 -0.82 -32.96 -11.22
CA TRP A 244 -0.45 -31.94 -10.26
C TRP A 244 -1.64 -30.98 -10.04
N GLN A 245 -1.93 -30.69 -8.78
CA GLN A 245 -2.92 -29.69 -8.38
C GLN A 245 -2.22 -28.63 -7.55
N ALA A 246 -2.36 -27.37 -7.97
CA ALA A 246 -1.82 -26.23 -7.24
C ALA A 246 -2.47 -26.13 -5.85
N SER A 247 -1.65 -25.88 -4.83
CA SER A 247 -2.15 -25.58 -3.50
C SER A 247 -2.89 -24.24 -3.46
N PRO A 248 -3.73 -23.99 -2.43
CA PRO A 248 -4.32 -22.67 -2.21
C PRO A 248 -3.27 -21.55 -2.11
N GLU A 249 -2.13 -21.80 -1.48
CA GLU A 249 -1.01 -20.85 -1.39
C GLU A 249 -0.42 -20.57 -2.78
N MET A 250 -0.22 -21.59 -3.63
CA MET A 250 0.23 -21.39 -5.00
C MET A 250 -0.78 -20.55 -5.80
N LEU A 251 -2.08 -20.85 -5.69
CA LEU A 251 -3.12 -20.09 -6.39
C LEU A 251 -3.13 -18.61 -5.94
N GLY A 252 -3.03 -18.34 -4.65
CA GLY A 252 -2.98 -16.98 -4.12
C GLY A 252 -1.73 -16.21 -4.57
N PHE A 253 -0.56 -16.85 -4.45
CA PHE A 253 0.72 -16.27 -4.86
C PHE A 253 0.76 -15.97 -6.36
N LEU A 254 0.39 -16.94 -7.19
CA LEU A 254 0.43 -16.82 -8.64
C LEU A 254 -0.57 -15.78 -9.16
N SER A 255 -1.73 -15.67 -8.53
CA SER A 255 -2.71 -14.60 -8.82
C SER A 255 -2.09 -13.22 -8.63
N LEU A 256 -1.35 -13.01 -7.54
CA LEU A 256 -0.68 -11.74 -7.27
C LEU A 256 0.43 -11.45 -8.29
N VAL A 257 1.25 -12.44 -8.64
CA VAL A 257 2.32 -12.30 -9.65
C VAL A 257 1.74 -11.92 -11.02
N ILE A 258 0.71 -12.62 -11.46
CA ILE A 258 0.01 -12.33 -12.73
C ILE A 258 -0.57 -10.92 -12.70
N ASN A 259 -1.22 -10.53 -11.61
CA ASN A 259 -1.76 -9.18 -11.46
C ASN A 259 -0.67 -8.13 -11.61
N TYR A 260 0.50 -8.35 -11.00
CA TYR A 260 1.60 -7.40 -11.09
C TYR A 260 2.12 -7.24 -12.51
N ILE A 261 2.32 -8.36 -13.22
CA ILE A 261 2.73 -8.35 -14.63
C ILE A 261 1.73 -7.57 -15.49
N GLU A 262 0.43 -7.76 -15.26
CA GLU A 262 -0.61 -7.07 -16.04
C GLU A 262 -0.72 -5.57 -15.67
N MET A 263 -0.58 -5.21 -14.39
CA MET A 263 -0.60 -3.81 -13.96
C MET A 263 0.57 -3.00 -14.51
N THR A 264 1.76 -3.59 -14.60
CA THR A 264 2.95 -2.89 -15.14
C THR A 264 2.93 -2.77 -16.66
N ARG A 265 2.03 -3.49 -17.34
CA ARG A 265 1.77 -3.33 -18.77
C ARG A 265 0.85 -2.15 -19.07
N ALA A 266 -0.06 -1.82 -18.17
CA ALA A 266 -1.02 -0.76 -18.41
C ALA A 266 -0.29 0.61 -18.47
N PRO A 267 -0.53 1.47 -19.48
CA PRO A 267 0.11 2.78 -19.61
C PRO A 267 -0.47 3.83 -18.64
N LEU A 268 -0.85 3.40 -17.44
CA LEU A 268 -1.71 4.15 -16.52
C LEU A 268 -0.93 4.74 -15.33
N ALA A 269 0.38 4.50 -15.22
CA ALA A 269 1.12 4.78 -14.00
C ALA A 269 1.97 6.05 -14.10
N SER A 270 1.50 7.11 -13.44
CA SER A 270 2.28 8.31 -13.11
C SER A 270 3.53 7.99 -12.26
N TYR A 271 3.56 6.88 -11.52
CA TYR A 271 4.71 6.34 -10.79
C TYR A 271 4.43 4.87 -10.43
N ALA A 272 5.46 4.07 -10.13
CA ALA A 272 5.33 2.61 -10.00
C ALA A 272 4.28 2.18 -8.97
N ARG A 273 4.34 2.69 -7.73
CA ARG A 273 3.38 2.33 -6.67
C ARG A 273 1.93 2.70 -7.00
N ALA A 274 1.66 3.63 -7.93
CA ALA A 274 0.30 3.97 -8.35
C ALA A 274 -0.31 2.95 -9.32
N ALA A 275 0.48 2.03 -9.87
CA ALA A 275 -0.04 0.98 -10.76
C ALA A 275 -0.86 -0.07 -9.99
N PHE A 276 -0.61 -0.23 -8.68
CA PHE A 276 -1.12 -1.35 -7.88
C PHE A 276 -2.12 -0.87 -6.84
N PHE A 277 -3.24 -1.59 -6.74
CA PHE A 277 -4.22 -1.42 -5.67
C PHE A 277 -3.82 -2.22 -4.42
N LEU A 278 -3.30 -3.43 -4.62
CA LEU A 278 -2.76 -4.26 -3.56
C LEU A 278 -1.23 -4.26 -3.66
N LEU A 279 -0.58 -3.52 -2.79
CA LEU A 279 0.87 -3.36 -2.77
C LEU A 279 1.52 -4.43 -1.87
N ALA A 280 2.37 -5.30 -2.43
CA ALA A 280 3.17 -6.24 -1.66
C ALA A 280 4.31 -5.48 -0.99
N ARG A 281 4.27 -5.40 0.34
CA ARG A 281 5.33 -4.79 1.16
C ARG A 281 6.41 -5.83 1.51
N THR A 282 6.03 -7.09 1.70
CA THR A 282 6.94 -8.24 1.72
C THR A 282 7.37 -8.60 0.31
N ASP A 283 8.63 -8.98 0.12
CA ASP A 283 9.16 -9.33 -1.19
C ASP A 283 8.62 -10.67 -1.73
N PHE A 284 8.54 -10.80 -3.05
CA PHE A 284 7.95 -11.97 -3.72
C PHE A 284 8.74 -13.25 -3.54
N ALA A 285 10.05 -13.17 -3.40
CA ALA A 285 10.89 -14.34 -3.12
C ALA A 285 10.59 -14.93 -1.73
N THR A 286 10.30 -14.07 -0.76
CA THR A 286 9.90 -14.47 0.59
C THR A 286 8.51 -15.10 0.57
N MET A 287 7.57 -14.54 -0.19
CA MET A 287 6.24 -15.14 -0.39
C MET A 287 6.32 -16.52 -1.08
N PHE A 288 7.15 -16.66 -2.11
CA PHE A 288 7.43 -17.95 -2.75
C PHE A 288 8.03 -18.95 -1.76
N GLY A 289 8.87 -18.47 -0.84
CA GLY A 289 9.39 -19.25 0.28
C GLY A 289 8.33 -19.83 1.22
N MET A 290 7.11 -19.29 1.23
CA MET A 290 6.00 -19.76 2.06
C MET A 290 5.12 -20.82 1.39
N LEU A 291 5.38 -21.14 0.12
CA LEU A 291 4.67 -22.20 -0.58
C LEU A 291 4.95 -23.58 0.06
N PRO A 292 4.03 -24.55 -0.11
CA PRO A 292 4.26 -25.94 0.28
C PRO A 292 5.63 -26.46 -0.19
N PRO A 293 6.38 -27.20 0.65
CA PRO A 293 7.75 -27.59 0.33
C PRO A 293 7.92 -28.32 -1.01
N MET A 294 6.92 -29.11 -1.41
CA MET A 294 6.93 -29.81 -2.70
C MET A 294 6.88 -28.85 -3.89
N GLU A 295 5.94 -27.90 -3.88
CA GLU A 295 5.81 -26.90 -4.95
C GLU A 295 7.03 -25.99 -4.99
N ARG A 296 7.48 -25.50 -3.83
CA ARG A 296 8.69 -24.67 -3.75
C ARG A 296 9.90 -25.40 -4.33
N LYS A 297 10.08 -26.69 -4.02
CA LYS A 297 11.18 -27.50 -4.57
C LYS A 297 11.06 -27.69 -6.07
N HIS A 298 9.86 -28.00 -6.57
CA HIS A 298 9.58 -28.19 -8.00
C HIS A 298 9.87 -26.91 -8.79
N PHE A 299 9.30 -25.79 -8.37
CA PHE A 299 9.41 -24.52 -9.10
C PHE A 299 10.73 -23.78 -8.89
N SER A 300 11.59 -24.25 -7.98
CA SER A 300 12.99 -23.78 -7.84
C SER A 300 14.01 -24.69 -8.52
N SER A 301 13.61 -25.86 -9.02
CA SER A 301 14.52 -26.72 -9.79
C SER A 301 14.85 -26.08 -11.12
N ASP A 302 15.94 -26.56 -11.74
CA ASP A 302 16.33 -26.18 -13.10
C ASP A 302 16.33 -24.66 -13.30
N ASN A 303 16.89 -23.95 -12.31
CA ASN A 303 17.01 -22.50 -12.32
C ASN A 303 15.67 -21.75 -12.48
N GLY A 304 14.56 -22.37 -12.05
CA GLY A 304 13.22 -21.81 -12.13
C GLY A 304 12.49 -22.05 -13.46
N ASP A 305 13.02 -22.90 -14.35
CA ASP A 305 12.42 -23.17 -15.67
C ASP A 305 10.96 -23.62 -15.56
N HIS A 306 10.65 -24.55 -14.65
CA HIS A 306 9.27 -24.98 -14.41
C HIS A 306 8.33 -23.84 -13.95
N PHE A 307 8.86 -22.84 -13.24
CA PHE A 307 8.04 -21.69 -12.84
C PHE A 307 7.73 -20.79 -14.05
N ILE A 308 8.69 -20.62 -14.96
CA ILE A 308 8.49 -19.92 -16.23
C ILE A 308 7.49 -20.68 -17.10
N GLU A 309 7.63 -21.99 -17.25
CA GLU A 309 6.71 -22.84 -18.02
C GLU A 309 5.27 -22.74 -17.50
N LEU A 310 5.07 -22.70 -16.17
CA LEU A 310 3.76 -22.47 -15.56
C LEU A 310 3.21 -21.09 -15.93
N MET A 311 4.04 -20.04 -15.84
CA MET A 311 3.67 -18.67 -16.22
C MET A 311 3.30 -18.55 -17.71
N GLU A 312 3.91 -19.35 -18.58
CA GLU A 312 3.58 -19.41 -20.01
C GLU A 312 2.21 -20.03 -20.28
N LYS A 313 1.64 -20.79 -19.34
CA LYS A 313 0.28 -21.33 -19.47
C LYS A 313 -0.80 -20.29 -19.19
N VAL A 314 -0.43 -19.15 -18.61
CA VAL A 314 -1.35 -18.05 -18.33
C VAL A 314 -1.94 -17.55 -19.66
N PRO A 315 -3.27 -17.58 -19.81
CA PRO A 315 -3.90 -17.15 -21.05
C PRO A 315 -3.57 -15.66 -21.32
N TRP A 316 -3.42 -15.30 -22.59
CA TRP A 316 -3.20 -13.91 -23.08
C TRP A 316 -1.83 -13.28 -22.78
N ILE A 317 -0.98 -13.92 -21.96
CA ILE A 317 0.43 -13.56 -21.87
C ILE A 317 1.14 -14.22 -23.06
N GLU A 318 1.48 -13.43 -24.07
CA GLU A 318 2.25 -13.92 -25.22
C GLU A 318 3.67 -14.30 -24.78
N PHE A 319 4.05 -15.56 -25.05
CA PHE A 319 5.35 -16.16 -24.72
C PHE A 319 6.56 -15.30 -25.11
N THR A 320 6.49 -14.61 -26.26
CA THR A 320 7.58 -13.74 -26.75
C THR A 320 7.87 -12.53 -25.87
N ARG A 321 7.11 -12.33 -24.78
CA ARG A 321 7.16 -11.14 -23.93
C ARG A 321 7.84 -11.34 -22.57
N PHE A 322 8.32 -12.55 -22.24
CA PHE A 322 9.03 -12.74 -20.96
C PHE A 322 10.40 -12.02 -20.94
N ALA A 323 11.06 -11.95 -22.09
CA ALA A 323 12.28 -11.17 -22.26
C ALA A 323 12.03 -9.64 -22.24
N SER A 324 10.79 -9.20 -22.46
CA SER A 324 10.44 -7.78 -22.43
C SER A 324 10.48 -7.21 -21.01
N PRO A 325 10.68 -5.88 -20.86
CA PRO A 325 10.64 -5.22 -19.56
C PRO A 325 9.34 -5.48 -18.80
N LEU A 326 9.42 -5.60 -17.48
CA LEU A 326 8.27 -5.69 -16.59
C LEU A 326 7.38 -4.45 -16.75
N PHE A 327 7.97 -3.25 -16.70
CA PHE A 327 7.35 -1.98 -17.10
C PHE A 327 7.57 -1.73 -18.59
N GLU A 328 6.91 -2.51 -19.45
CA GLU A 328 7.05 -2.44 -20.91
C GLU A 328 6.83 -1.02 -21.45
N ASN A 329 5.86 -0.30 -20.88
CA ASN A 329 5.54 1.07 -21.24
C ASN A 329 6.27 2.12 -20.38
N GLY A 330 7.05 1.69 -19.37
CA GLY A 330 7.72 2.59 -18.43
C GLY A 330 6.78 3.21 -17.40
N ILE A 331 7.16 4.38 -16.87
CA ILE A 331 6.36 5.18 -15.92
C ILE A 331 6.46 6.68 -16.28
N TYR A 332 5.66 7.54 -15.64
CA TYR A 332 5.61 9.00 -15.88
C TYR A 332 4.99 9.45 -17.21
N HIS A 333 3.99 8.73 -17.70
CA HIS A 333 3.26 9.13 -18.91
C HIS A 333 2.67 10.55 -18.85
N ASP A 334 2.34 11.02 -17.64
CA ASP A 334 1.77 12.36 -17.40
C ASP A 334 2.83 13.46 -17.17
N PHE A 335 4.12 13.11 -17.13
CA PHE A 335 5.22 14.03 -16.82
C PHE A 335 6.31 13.96 -17.91
N PRO A 336 6.13 14.67 -19.04
CA PRO A 336 7.02 14.59 -20.20
C PRO A 336 8.47 15.02 -19.90
N GLU A 337 8.70 15.77 -18.82
CA GLU A 337 10.02 16.16 -18.35
C GLU A 337 10.80 15.04 -17.64
N ARG A 338 10.13 13.92 -17.31
CA ARG A 338 10.73 12.77 -16.60
C ARG A 338 11.11 11.68 -17.59
N ASN A 339 12.08 10.84 -17.21
CA ASN A 339 12.53 9.72 -18.04
C ASN A 339 11.40 8.68 -18.18
N PRO A 340 10.79 8.52 -19.37
CA PRO A 340 9.71 7.54 -19.58
C PRO A 340 10.23 6.10 -19.55
N ASP A 341 11.53 5.87 -19.78
CA ASP A 341 12.14 4.54 -19.75
C ASP A 341 12.60 4.11 -18.35
N ALA A 342 12.25 4.88 -17.32
CA ALA A 342 12.50 4.49 -15.94
C ALA A 342 11.86 3.12 -15.67
N LEU A 343 12.62 2.26 -14.98
CA LEU A 343 12.25 0.90 -14.59
C LEU A 343 12.17 -0.15 -15.73
N LYS A 344 12.59 0.16 -16.96
CA LYS A 344 12.66 -0.83 -18.05
C LYS A 344 13.81 -1.86 -17.93
N ALA A 345 14.68 -1.72 -16.93
CA ALA A 345 15.88 -2.54 -16.77
C ALA A 345 15.62 -3.96 -16.23
N LEU A 346 14.43 -4.23 -15.68
CA LEU A 346 14.04 -5.55 -15.18
C LEU A 346 13.08 -6.20 -16.17
N SER A 347 13.45 -7.35 -16.75
CA SER A 347 12.53 -8.15 -17.56
C SER A 347 11.61 -9.01 -16.68
N ARG A 348 10.51 -9.49 -17.26
CA ARG A 348 9.59 -10.40 -16.56
C ARG A 348 10.28 -11.72 -16.23
N GLU A 349 11.03 -12.27 -17.18
CA GLU A 349 11.80 -13.50 -16.98
C GLU A 349 12.82 -13.36 -15.85
N GLN A 350 13.61 -12.28 -15.85
CA GLN A 350 14.60 -12.03 -14.81
C GLN A 350 13.94 -11.94 -13.43
N TRP A 351 12.79 -11.28 -13.34
CA TRP A 351 12.05 -11.17 -12.10
C TRP A 351 11.52 -12.53 -11.61
N LEU A 352 10.84 -13.29 -12.48
CA LEU A 352 10.27 -14.59 -12.15
C LEU A 352 11.33 -15.63 -11.76
N ARG A 353 12.45 -15.67 -12.49
CA ARG A 353 13.60 -16.53 -12.14
C ARG A 353 14.23 -16.11 -10.82
N GLY A 354 14.36 -14.80 -10.58
CA GLY A 354 14.85 -14.29 -9.30
C GLY A 354 14.00 -14.78 -8.14
N ILE A 355 12.67 -14.68 -8.24
CA ILE A 355 11.73 -15.13 -7.22
C ILE A 355 11.98 -16.60 -6.83
N SER A 356 12.03 -17.50 -7.81
CA SER A 356 12.23 -18.94 -7.55
C SER A 356 13.62 -19.28 -7.00
N GLN A 357 14.61 -18.41 -7.25
CA GLN A 357 15.96 -18.48 -6.70
C GLN A 357 16.10 -17.80 -5.33
N GLY A 358 15.03 -17.23 -4.79
CA GLY A 358 15.05 -16.56 -3.49
C GLY A 358 15.53 -15.10 -3.52
N VAL A 359 15.50 -14.44 -4.68
CA VAL A 359 15.88 -13.03 -4.88
C VAL A 359 14.78 -12.25 -5.60
N ASP A 360 14.13 -11.33 -4.89
CA ASP A 360 13.18 -10.43 -5.53
C ASP A 360 13.90 -9.19 -6.11
N HIS A 361 14.11 -9.19 -7.43
CA HIS A 361 14.65 -8.04 -8.15
C HIS A 361 13.70 -6.84 -8.20
N PHE A 362 12.43 -7.00 -7.84
CA PHE A 362 11.45 -5.92 -7.85
C PHE A 362 11.40 -5.14 -6.52
N THR A 363 12.58 -4.86 -5.98
CA THR A 363 12.81 -4.12 -4.74
C THR A 363 13.87 -3.04 -4.94
N VAL A 364 13.84 -1.96 -4.15
CA VAL A 364 14.84 -0.86 -4.27
C VAL A 364 16.28 -1.41 -4.18
N GLU A 365 16.54 -2.33 -3.24
CA GLU A 365 17.88 -2.87 -2.99
C GLU A 365 18.39 -3.74 -4.16
N ARG A 366 17.51 -4.47 -4.86
CA ARG A 366 17.89 -5.51 -5.84
C ARG A 366 17.53 -5.19 -7.27
N PHE A 367 16.95 -4.02 -7.53
CA PHE A 367 16.59 -3.59 -8.87
C PHE A 367 17.84 -3.44 -9.76
N PRO A 368 17.81 -3.91 -11.03
CA PRO A 368 19.00 -3.88 -11.89
C PRO A 368 19.57 -2.50 -12.18
N ASP A 369 18.73 -1.46 -12.30
CA ASP A 369 19.17 -0.08 -12.51
C ASP A 369 18.99 0.78 -11.25
N GLN A 370 20.02 0.77 -10.40
CA GLN A 370 20.02 1.48 -9.11
C GLN A 370 19.81 3.00 -9.22
N ARG A 371 20.02 3.60 -10.39
CA ARG A 371 19.73 5.04 -10.63
C ARG A 371 18.22 5.34 -10.60
N ASN A 372 17.40 4.33 -10.93
CA ASN A 372 15.94 4.44 -10.97
C ASN A 372 15.24 3.61 -9.88
N ALA A 373 15.97 2.80 -9.11
CA ALA A 373 15.40 1.88 -8.12
C ALA A 373 14.53 2.56 -7.05
N TRP A 374 14.90 3.78 -6.61
CA TRP A 374 14.12 4.56 -5.64
C TRP A 374 12.68 4.83 -6.08
N ARG A 375 12.38 4.77 -7.39
CA ARG A 375 11.04 4.96 -7.95
C ARG A 375 10.09 3.79 -7.67
N LEU A 376 10.63 2.66 -7.21
CA LEU A 376 9.85 1.51 -6.72
C LEU A 376 9.23 1.74 -5.34
N GLU A 377 9.56 2.85 -4.68
CA GLU A 377 9.10 3.24 -3.34
C GLU A 377 7.89 2.44 -2.81
N SER A 378 8.09 1.77 -1.67
CA SER A 378 7.15 0.87 -1.00
C SER A 378 7.01 -0.56 -1.55
N LEU A 379 7.31 -0.83 -2.83
CA LEU A 379 7.29 -2.19 -3.40
C LEU A 379 8.39 -3.07 -2.80
N GLY A 380 7.98 -4.15 -2.12
CA GLY A 380 8.89 -5.04 -1.39
C GLY A 380 9.75 -4.31 -0.35
N ALA A 381 9.32 -3.13 0.11
CA ALA A 381 10.13 -2.26 0.97
C ALA A 381 10.39 -2.85 2.37
N MET A 382 9.65 -3.88 2.78
CA MET A 382 9.90 -4.62 4.00
C MET A 382 10.80 -5.86 3.77
N GLY A 383 11.19 -6.14 2.53
CA GLY A 383 12.00 -7.29 2.16
C GLY A 383 11.42 -8.60 2.72
N LYS A 384 12.27 -9.33 3.46
CA LYS A 384 11.92 -10.61 4.07
C LYS A 384 11.01 -10.53 5.29
N LYS A 385 10.66 -9.33 5.74
CA LYS A 385 9.81 -9.17 6.91
C LYS A 385 8.39 -9.61 6.58
N THR A 386 7.82 -10.34 7.52
CA THR A 386 6.45 -10.82 7.52
C THR A 386 5.79 -10.45 8.84
N ASP A 387 4.47 -10.45 8.86
CA ASP A 387 3.72 -10.57 10.11
C ASP A 387 3.63 -12.06 10.49
N THR A 388 3.08 -12.36 11.66
CA THR A 388 2.88 -13.74 12.12
C THR A 388 1.53 -13.88 12.83
N ASP A 389 0.91 -15.04 12.67
CA ASP A 389 -0.23 -15.45 13.51
C ASP A 389 0.22 -15.74 14.96
N GLY A 390 -0.75 -15.98 15.85
CA GLY A 390 -0.47 -16.36 17.24
C GLY A 390 0.30 -17.68 17.38
N ASP A 391 0.29 -18.53 16.36
CA ASP A 391 1.07 -19.77 16.27
C ASP A 391 2.45 -19.59 15.61
N GLY A 392 2.79 -18.36 15.20
CA GLY A 392 4.04 -18.03 14.52
C GLY A 392 4.03 -18.26 13.00
N THR A 393 2.92 -18.68 12.40
CA THR A 393 2.81 -18.83 10.94
C THR A 393 3.02 -17.48 10.25
N PRO A 394 4.00 -17.36 9.32
CA PRO A 394 4.29 -16.09 8.68
C PRO A 394 3.18 -15.67 7.72
N LYS A 395 2.92 -14.37 7.67
CA LYS A 395 1.97 -13.73 6.76
C LYS A 395 2.66 -12.60 6.01
N PRO A 396 2.71 -12.61 4.68
CA PRO A 396 3.21 -11.46 3.94
C PRO A 396 2.38 -10.22 4.22
N ILE A 397 3.05 -9.09 4.19
CA ILE A 397 2.49 -7.79 4.49
C ILE A 397 2.09 -7.12 3.18
N PHE A 398 0.86 -6.68 3.12
CA PHE A 398 0.27 -5.96 1.99
C PHE A 398 -0.23 -4.59 2.44
N GLU A 399 -0.33 -3.67 1.49
CA GLU A 399 -0.97 -2.38 1.66
C GLU A 399 -2.07 -2.24 0.61
N LEU A 400 -3.29 -2.04 1.07
CA LEU A 400 -4.44 -1.67 0.26
C LEU A 400 -4.40 -0.17 -0.01
N ARG A 401 -4.26 0.20 -1.28
CA ARG A 401 -4.17 1.58 -1.74
C ARG A 401 -5.51 2.07 -2.27
N SER A 402 -5.66 3.39 -2.42
CA SER A 402 -6.72 4.01 -3.23
C SER A 402 -8.16 3.67 -2.83
N VAL A 403 -8.47 3.73 -1.52
CA VAL A 403 -9.86 3.79 -1.07
C VAL A 403 -10.48 5.10 -1.54
N LYS A 404 -11.77 5.08 -1.90
CA LYS A 404 -12.51 6.27 -2.31
C LYS A 404 -12.30 7.41 -1.31
N SER A 405 -11.92 8.58 -1.81
CA SER A 405 -11.75 9.78 -0.98
C SER A 405 -13.06 10.16 -0.33
N GLN A 406 -13.05 10.37 0.99
CA GLN A 406 -14.23 10.73 1.76
C GLN A 406 -14.08 12.14 2.33
N SER A 407 -15.17 12.90 2.32
CA SER A 407 -15.23 14.21 2.98
C SER A 407 -15.71 14.13 4.43
N ASP A 408 -16.42 13.05 4.78
CA ASP A 408 -16.89 12.75 6.13
C ASP A 408 -15.97 11.71 6.77
N PHE A 409 -15.46 12.02 7.96
CA PHE A 409 -14.62 11.08 8.70
C PHE A 409 -15.39 9.82 9.13
N ARG A 410 -16.71 9.90 9.35
CA ARG A 410 -17.53 8.72 9.74
C ARG A 410 -17.52 7.62 8.68
N GLU A 411 -17.46 8.03 7.42
CA GLU A 411 -17.31 7.14 6.27
C GLU A 411 -15.94 6.45 6.34
N THR A 412 -14.88 7.21 6.59
CA THR A 412 -13.52 6.68 6.79
C THR A 412 -13.45 5.69 7.97
N GLU A 413 -14.04 6.04 9.11
CA GLU A 413 -14.11 5.17 10.29
C GLU A 413 -14.84 3.86 10.01
N THR A 414 -15.93 3.92 9.24
CA THR A 414 -16.70 2.74 8.81
C THR A 414 -15.84 1.83 7.95
N PHE A 415 -15.10 2.40 6.99
CA PHE A 415 -14.12 1.66 6.18
C PHE A 415 -13.07 0.99 7.08
N MET A 416 -12.42 1.74 7.98
CA MET A 416 -11.36 1.19 8.84
C MET A 416 -11.84 -0.02 9.64
N ARG A 417 -13.02 0.09 10.26
CA ARG A 417 -13.63 -1.01 11.03
C ARG A 417 -13.97 -2.22 10.17
N ARG A 418 -14.63 -2.02 9.03
CA ARG A 418 -15.01 -3.13 8.13
C ARG A 418 -13.79 -3.82 7.54
N PHE A 419 -12.78 -3.05 7.15
CA PHE A 419 -11.52 -3.58 6.64
C PHE A 419 -10.80 -4.42 7.68
N PHE A 420 -10.68 -3.93 8.91
CA PHE A 420 -10.09 -4.70 10.02
C PHE A 420 -10.81 -6.04 10.24
N LEU A 421 -12.15 -6.02 10.30
CA LEU A 421 -12.95 -7.23 10.50
C LEU A 421 -12.81 -8.21 9.32
N TYR A 422 -12.76 -7.70 8.10
CA TYR A 422 -12.58 -8.50 6.89
C TYR A 422 -11.21 -9.17 6.86
N VAL A 423 -10.13 -8.47 7.23
CA VAL A 423 -8.81 -9.09 7.37
C VAL A 423 -8.83 -10.20 8.42
N CYS A 424 -9.47 -9.96 9.58
CA CYS A 424 -9.62 -10.98 10.61
C CYS A 424 -10.39 -12.21 10.08
N ALA A 425 -11.46 -12.00 9.30
CA ALA A 425 -12.24 -13.08 8.71
C ALA A 425 -11.41 -13.92 7.73
N MET A 426 -10.68 -13.27 6.82
CA MET A 426 -9.81 -13.95 5.85
C MET A 426 -8.74 -14.79 6.54
N ASN A 427 -8.03 -14.23 7.53
CA ASN A 427 -6.98 -14.97 8.24
C ASN A 427 -7.51 -16.13 9.09
N ARG A 428 -8.78 -16.07 9.51
CA ARG A 428 -9.51 -17.16 10.20
C ARG A 428 -10.20 -18.15 9.27
N LYS A 429 -10.14 -17.94 7.95
CA LYS A 429 -10.88 -18.74 6.96
C LYS A 429 -12.39 -18.77 7.23
N ALA A 430 -12.93 -17.68 7.77
CA ALA A 430 -14.37 -17.50 7.88
C ALA A 430 -14.95 -17.23 6.49
N ASP A 431 -16.05 -17.92 6.12
CA ASP A 431 -16.76 -17.71 4.86
C ASP A 431 -17.62 -16.44 4.93
N LEU A 432 -16.96 -15.29 5.06
CA LEU A 432 -17.59 -13.98 5.19
C LEU A 432 -17.03 -13.03 4.14
N LYS A 433 -17.92 -12.35 3.41
CA LYS A 433 -17.51 -11.39 2.39
C LYS A 433 -17.32 -10.00 2.96
N TYR A 434 -16.55 -9.17 2.26
CA TYR A 434 -16.44 -7.76 2.57
C TYR A 434 -17.81 -7.07 2.56
N GLY A 435 -18.15 -6.39 3.66
CA GLY A 435 -19.42 -5.68 3.83
C GLY A 435 -20.54 -6.50 4.51
N GLU A 436 -20.37 -7.81 4.68
CA GLU A 436 -21.29 -8.64 5.49
C GLU A 436 -20.95 -8.59 6.99
N ILE A 437 -19.79 -8.02 7.33
CA ILE A 437 -19.25 -7.99 8.70
C ILE A 437 -19.29 -6.55 9.23
N GLU A 438 -20.08 -6.32 10.27
CA GLU A 438 -20.25 -4.98 10.87
C GLU A 438 -19.77 -4.91 12.32
N LYS A 439 -19.80 -6.04 13.01
CA LYS A 439 -19.41 -6.15 14.42
C LYS A 439 -18.51 -7.38 14.62
N TRP A 440 -17.73 -7.33 15.68
CA TRP A 440 -16.83 -8.43 16.06
C TRP A 440 -17.56 -9.76 16.26
N ASP A 441 -18.79 -9.72 16.78
CA ASP A 441 -19.61 -10.92 17.00
C ASP A 441 -19.94 -11.69 15.72
N ASP A 442 -19.88 -11.03 14.55
CA ASP A 442 -20.10 -11.69 13.25
C ASP A 442 -18.94 -12.64 12.90
N LEU A 443 -17.76 -12.50 13.55
CA LEU A 443 -16.59 -13.36 13.35
C LEU A 443 -16.63 -14.65 14.19
N LYS A 444 -17.67 -14.87 14.99
CA LYS A 444 -17.83 -16.09 15.81
C LYS A 444 -18.29 -17.23 14.89
N VAL A 445 -17.31 -17.90 14.28
CA VAL A 445 -17.48 -19.18 13.55
C VAL A 445 -17.37 -20.34 14.52
#